data_AF-W8T8X2-F1
#
_entry.id   AF-W8T8X2-F1
#
_cell.length_a   1.000
_cell.length_b   1.000
_cell.length_c   1.000
_cell.angle_alpha   90.00
_cell.angle_beta   90.00
_cell.angle_gamma   90.00
#
_symmetry.space_group_name_H-M   'P 1'
#
loop_
_entity.id
_entity.type
_entity.pdbx_description
1 polymer ?
#
loop_
_entity_poly.entity_id
_entity_poly.type
_entity_poly.pdbx_seq_one_letter_code
_entity_poly.pdbx_strand_id
1 'polypeptide(L)'
;MKKNYKILTSHDSRKLTILMQSLAVGLVAGIVVVLYRIVLTYAEQFAFWMYGFLRGHMTFLPVAIIGLSIAGYFVHFLVSKNKMISGSGIPQLKGLLMGYFKQNWLHTLCSKFAGGAMAIAVGLSLGREGPSIQLGACVAEGIGNKIGKSRMERKILMASGASAGLAAAFNAPLAGVIFALEEIFKYFSPLILLSTMSAAVVADFISKNAFGIGPVFNFEIAGSVPLSNYGTLILLGTVLGFMGAFYNYALLKTQKLYKSIHHVSSRTKIIITFLLAGVVGIVFPVVLGGGHHVIGELNLAKGISFLTLLFVVKFVFSMFSFASGAPGGIFFPLLVLGGTIGAIFAGVAINFFGYDEALFFNFVILAMAGYFTAIVRAPITGIVLIMEMTGSFNHLLSLSIVALTAYVVADLLKSPPIYEALLEKQLVEYDIQDADEEHSKKIMVEIVVQHGSQLEDMLVKEINWPRKCLLVSIRRGEMEILPKGDTVLKTGDYILVLTDINSEWRTREKLEKLNSTS
;
A
#
# COMPACT_ATOMS: atom_id res chain seq x y z
N MET A 1 -34.32 22.10 -8.79
CA MET A 1 -33.82 23.21 -7.95
C MET A 1 -34.00 23.03 -6.43
N LYS A 2 -35.09 22.46 -5.90
CA LYS A 2 -35.31 22.32 -4.43
C LYS A 2 -34.37 21.34 -3.67
N LYS A 3 -33.60 20.47 -4.33
CA LYS A 3 -32.70 19.50 -3.68
C LYS A 3 -31.33 20.06 -3.27
N ASN A 4 -30.88 21.16 -3.87
CA ASN A 4 -29.53 21.68 -3.65
C ASN A 4 -29.40 22.55 -2.40
N TYR A 5 -30.48 23.21 -1.94
CA TYR A 5 -30.45 24.04 -0.74
C TYR A 5 -30.38 23.25 0.57
N LYS A 6 -30.92 22.02 0.61
CA LYS A 6 -30.85 21.15 1.80
C LYS A 6 -29.45 20.62 2.10
N ILE A 7 -28.49 20.82 1.19
CA ILE A 7 -27.09 20.44 1.36
C ILE A 7 -26.37 21.38 2.35
N LEU A 8 -26.85 22.61 2.50
CA LEU A 8 -26.18 23.65 3.29
C LEU A 8 -26.57 23.63 4.78
N THR A 9 -27.71 23.03 5.15
CA THR A 9 -28.26 23.10 6.53
C THR A 9 -28.19 21.79 7.34
N SER A 10 -27.64 20.70 6.80
CA SER A 10 -27.64 19.38 7.45
C SER A 10 -26.25 18.76 7.66
N HIS A 11 -25.24 19.57 8.01
CA HIS A 11 -23.85 19.11 8.06
C HIS A 11 -23.63 17.96 9.06
N ASP A 12 -24.21 18.02 10.26
CA ASP A 12 -23.94 17.03 11.32
C ASP A 12 -24.67 15.69 11.14
N SER A 13 -25.95 15.71 10.70
CA SER A 13 -26.68 14.47 10.42
C SER A 13 -26.07 13.68 9.26
N ARG A 14 -25.42 14.38 8.33
CA ARG A 14 -24.72 13.78 7.19
C ARG A 14 -23.41 13.11 7.61
N LYS A 15 -22.65 13.72 8.53
CA LYS A 15 -21.44 13.11 9.12
C LYS A 15 -21.77 11.78 9.81
N LEU A 16 -22.78 11.77 10.70
CA LEU A 16 -23.19 10.55 11.40
C LEU A 16 -23.61 9.43 10.43
N THR A 17 -24.33 9.79 9.36
CA THR A 17 -24.73 8.82 8.33
C THR A 17 -23.49 8.17 7.69
N ILE A 18 -22.49 8.96 7.29
CA ILE A 18 -21.25 8.45 6.66
C ILE A 18 -20.47 7.54 7.61
N LEU A 19 -20.44 7.86 8.91
CA LEU A 19 -19.79 7.02 9.92
C LEU A 19 -20.49 5.65 10.05
N MET A 20 -21.82 5.63 10.14
CA MET A 20 -22.58 4.37 10.18
C MET A 20 -22.41 3.54 8.91
N GLN A 21 -22.35 4.21 7.74
CA GLN A 21 -22.06 3.54 6.48
C GLN A 21 -20.64 2.96 6.46
N SER A 22 -19.65 3.68 7.00
CA SER A 22 -18.27 3.21 7.10
C SER A 22 -18.13 2.02 8.05
N LEU A 23 -18.88 2.02 9.15
CA LEU A 23 -18.95 0.88 10.08
C LEU A 23 -19.47 -0.37 9.36
N ALA A 24 -20.55 -0.24 8.59
CA ALA A 24 -21.10 -1.34 7.78
C ALA A 24 -20.11 -1.83 6.70
N VAL A 25 -19.37 -0.90 6.06
CA VAL A 25 -18.28 -1.24 5.15
C VAL A 25 -17.19 -2.03 5.88
N GLY A 26 -16.76 -1.58 7.05
CA GLY A 26 -15.74 -2.25 7.88
C GLY A 26 -16.14 -3.67 8.27
N LEU A 27 -17.42 -3.89 8.62
CA LEU A 27 -17.95 -5.21 8.93
C LEU A 27 -17.81 -6.18 7.75
N VAL A 28 -18.32 -5.80 6.57
CA VAL A 28 -18.31 -6.69 5.40
C VAL A 28 -16.89 -6.85 4.84
N ALA A 29 -16.11 -5.76 4.78
CA ALA A 29 -14.72 -5.80 4.32
C ALA A 29 -13.85 -6.65 5.26
N GLY A 30 -14.04 -6.51 6.58
CA GLY A 30 -13.37 -7.33 7.59
C GLY A 30 -13.64 -8.82 7.39
N ILE A 31 -14.90 -9.22 7.20
CA ILE A 31 -15.24 -10.64 6.95
C ILE A 31 -14.56 -11.14 5.67
N VAL A 32 -14.64 -10.40 4.56
CA VAL A 32 -14.02 -10.80 3.28
C VAL A 32 -12.51 -10.95 3.42
N VAL A 33 -11.85 -10.02 4.10
CA VAL A 33 -10.39 -10.03 4.27
C VAL A 33 -9.94 -11.11 5.26
N VAL A 34 -10.72 -11.39 6.31
CA VAL A 34 -10.46 -12.51 7.22
C VAL A 34 -10.60 -13.84 6.48
N LEU A 35 -11.64 -14.03 5.68
CA LEU A 35 -11.79 -15.21 4.83
C LEU A 35 -10.62 -15.35 3.84
N TYR A 36 -10.22 -14.25 3.22
CA TYR A 36 -9.05 -14.23 2.34
C TYR A 36 -7.78 -14.66 3.09
N ARG A 37 -7.55 -14.10 4.28
CA ARG A 37 -6.41 -14.44 5.14
C ARG A 37 -6.40 -15.92 5.52
N ILE A 38 -7.55 -16.51 5.87
CA ILE A 38 -7.67 -17.96 6.15
C ILE A 38 -7.27 -18.78 4.93
N VAL A 39 -7.82 -18.47 3.75
CA VAL A 39 -7.49 -19.17 2.49
C VAL A 39 -6.00 -19.06 2.19
N LEU A 40 -5.40 -17.88 2.39
CA LEU A 40 -3.96 -17.70 2.17
C LEU A 40 -3.10 -18.48 3.15
N THR A 41 -3.51 -18.62 4.42
CA THR A 41 -2.78 -19.46 5.39
C THR A 41 -2.74 -20.92 4.92
N TYR A 42 -3.88 -21.47 4.48
CA TYR A 42 -3.90 -22.83 3.93
C TYR A 42 -3.14 -22.96 2.62
N ALA A 43 -3.20 -21.93 1.76
CA ALA A 43 -2.43 -21.88 0.52
C ALA A 43 -0.92 -21.89 0.79
N GLU A 44 -0.45 -21.10 1.76
CA GLU A 44 0.96 -21.08 2.16
C GLU A 44 1.40 -22.43 2.74
N GLN A 45 0.61 -23.01 3.65
CA GLN A 45 0.87 -24.36 4.19
C GLN A 45 0.94 -25.42 3.09
N PHE A 46 0.03 -25.36 2.11
CA PHE A 46 0.04 -26.25 0.95
C PHE A 46 1.32 -26.08 0.13
N ALA A 47 1.79 -24.86 -0.12
CA ALA A 47 3.02 -24.61 -0.85
C ALA A 47 4.23 -25.29 -0.15
N PHE A 48 4.37 -25.08 1.16
CA PHE A 48 5.45 -25.70 1.95
C PHE A 48 5.35 -27.23 1.96
N TRP A 49 4.15 -27.78 2.14
CA TRP A 49 3.92 -29.22 2.09
C TRP A 49 4.27 -29.81 0.71
N MET A 50 3.82 -29.16 -0.38
CA MET A 50 4.06 -29.59 -1.75
C MET A 50 5.57 -29.65 -2.06
N TYR A 51 6.33 -28.60 -1.72
CA TYR A 51 7.77 -28.58 -1.97
C TYR A 51 8.55 -29.51 -1.05
N GLY A 52 8.11 -29.70 0.19
CA GLY A 52 8.65 -30.72 1.09
C GLY A 52 8.46 -32.12 0.54
N PHE A 53 7.28 -32.44 0.01
CA PHE A 53 6.99 -33.71 -0.64
C PHE A 53 7.85 -33.95 -1.89
N LEU A 54 8.00 -32.93 -2.75
CA LEU A 54 8.80 -33.00 -3.98
C LEU A 54 10.29 -33.21 -3.72
N ARG A 55 10.84 -32.65 -2.63
CA ARG A 55 12.22 -32.92 -2.19
C ARG A 55 12.44 -34.40 -1.85
N GLY A 56 11.44 -35.06 -1.25
CA GLY A 56 11.50 -36.48 -0.93
C GLY A 56 11.21 -37.40 -2.12
N HIS A 57 10.45 -36.93 -3.12
CA HIS A 57 9.98 -37.75 -4.25
C HIS A 57 10.16 -37.03 -5.59
N MET A 58 11.41 -36.92 -6.06
CA MET A 58 11.77 -36.21 -7.30
C MET A 58 11.11 -36.80 -8.56
N THR A 59 10.58 -38.03 -8.51
CA THR A 59 9.82 -38.64 -9.61
C THR A 59 8.54 -37.88 -9.95
N PHE A 60 7.96 -37.13 -9.01
CA PHE A 60 6.77 -36.30 -9.24
C PHE A 60 7.09 -34.90 -9.78
N LEU A 61 8.37 -34.57 -10.01
CA LEU A 61 8.78 -33.28 -10.54
C LEU A 61 8.11 -32.93 -11.89
N PRO A 62 7.97 -33.84 -12.88
CA PRO A 62 7.26 -33.55 -14.12
C PRO A 62 5.78 -33.18 -13.87
N VAL A 63 5.13 -33.87 -12.93
CA VAL A 63 3.74 -33.58 -12.54
C VAL A 63 3.63 -32.20 -11.91
N ALA A 64 4.57 -31.83 -11.03
CA ALA A 64 4.63 -30.50 -10.44
C ALA A 64 4.85 -29.41 -11.49
N ILE A 65 5.75 -29.60 -12.46
CA ILE A 65 5.97 -28.65 -13.56
C ILE A 65 4.68 -28.40 -14.36
N ILE A 66 3.94 -29.47 -14.68
CA ILE A 66 2.64 -29.36 -15.36
C ILE A 66 1.63 -28.61 -14.48
N GLY A 67 1.51 -28.98 -13.21
CA GLY A 67 0.60 -28.33 -12.26
C GLY A 67 0.89 -26.83 -12.08
N LEU A 68 2.16 -26.47 -11.91
CA LEU A 68 2.62 -25.07 -11.82
C LEU A 68 2.34 -24.29 -13.11
N SER A 69 2.49 -24.94 -14.27
CA SER A 69 2.19 -24.32 -15.56
C SER A 69 0.70 -24.06 -15.75
N ILE A 70 -0.16 -25.00 -15.33
CA ILE A 70 -1.62 -24.85 -15.34
C ILE A 70 -2.05 -23.73 -14.38
N ALA A 71 -1.49 -23.70 -13.17
CA ALA A 71 -1.77 -22.64 -12.20
C ALA A 71 -1.34 -21.26 -12.73
N GLY A 72 -0.16 -21.16 -13.35
CA GLY A 72 0.32 -19.93 -13.99
C GLY A 72 -0.57 -19.49 -15.15
N TYR A 73 -1.05 -20.44 -15.96
CA TYR A 73 -2.03 -20.17 -17.02
C TYR A 73 -3.35 -19.63 -16.46
N PHE A 74 -3.87 -20.26 -15.39
CA PHE A 74 -5.11 -19.84 -14.76
C PHE A 74 -5.03 -18.42 -14.20
N VAL A 75 -3.93 -18.09 -13.51
CA VAL A 75 -3.70 -16.73 -13.01
C VAL A 75 -3.56 -15.72 -14.15
N HIS A 76 -2.85 -16.08 -15.22
CA HIS A 76 -2.80 -15.25 -16.41
C HIS A 76 -4.20 -15.02 -17.02
N PHE A 77 -5.03 -16.06 -17.13
CA PHE A 77 -6.39 -15.94 -17.63
C PHE A 77 -7.20 -14.92 -16.81
N LEU A 78 -7.15 -15.00 -15.48
CA LEU A 78 -7.81 -14.02 -14.60
C LEU A 78 -7.29 -12.59 -14.83
N VAL A 79 -5.96 -12.40 -14.89
CA VAL A 79 -5.34 -11.08 -15.08
C VAL A 79 -5.68 -10.50 -16.47
N SER A 80 -5.71 -11.35 -17.51
CA SER A 80 -6.07 -10.93 -18.87
C SER A 80 -7.53 -10.48 -18.99
N LYS A 81 -8.44 -11.11 -18.24
CA LYS A 81 -9.86 -10.73 -18.16
C LYS A 81 -10.09 -9.49 -17.30
N ASN A 82 -9.26 -9.27 -16.29
CA ASN A 82 -9.36 -8.11 -15.42
C ASN A 82 -7.97 -7.56 -15.03
N LYS A 83 -7.48 -6.61 -15.82
CA LYS A 83 -6.18 -5.95 -15.59
C LYS A 83 -6.09 -5.29 -14.21
N MET A 84 -7.21 -4.89 -13.59
CA MET A 84 -7.23 -4.27 -12.26
C MET A 84 -6.69 -5.17 -11.15
N ILE A 85 -6.65 -6.50 -11.36
CA ILE A 85 -6.17 -7.43 -10.33
C ILE A 85 -4.64 -7.59 -10.32
N SER A 86 -3.93 -7.06 -11.31
CA SER A 86 -2.49 -7.26 -11.43
C SER A 86 -1.70 -6.58 -10.30
N GLY A 87 -0.65 -7.25 -9.79
CA GLY A 87 0.23 -6.68 -8.77
C GLY A 87 -0.49 -6.32 -7.47
N SER A 88 -0.11 -5.18 -6.87
CA SER A 88 -0.50 -4.84 -5.50
C SER A 88 -1.99 -4.59 -5.31
N GLY A 89 -2.60 -3.70 -6.10
CA GLY A 89 -3.98 -3.22 -5.88
C GLY A 89 -4.06 -1.80 -5.28
N ILE A 90 -3.00 -1.34 -4.61
CA ILE A 90 -2.91 0.03 -4.04
C ILE A 90 -2.83 1.09 -5.15
N PRO A 91 -1.98 0.95 -6.20
CA PRO A 91 -1.97 1.87 -7.33
C PRO A 91 -3.35 1.97 -8.00
N GLN A 92 -4.02 0.84 -8.19
CA GLN A 92 -5.36 0.78 -8.79
C GLN A 92 -6.41 1.50 -7.95
N LEU A 93 -6.37 1.33 -6.62
CA LEU A 93 -7.24 2.06 -5.72
C LEU A 93 -7.00 3.57 -5.79
N LYS A 94 -5.74 4.01 -5.77
CA LYS A 94 -5.38 5.43 -5.98
C LYS A 94 -5.95 5.94 -7.30
N GLY A 95 -5.75 5.19 -8.37
CA GLY A 95 -6.28 5.52 -9.69
C GLY A 95 -7.81 5.62 -9.72
N LEU A 96 -8.51 4.72 -9.04
CA LEU A 96 -9.97 4.74 -8.92
C LEU A 96 -10.45 5.99 -8.15
N LEU A 97 -9.79 6.33 -7.04
CA LEU A 97 -10.12 7.50 -6.22
C LEU A 97 -9.81 8.82 -6.94
N MET A 98 -8.75 8.85 -7.75
CA MET A 98 -8.41 10.01 -8.60
C MET A 98 -9.28 10.09 -9.86
N GLY A 99 -10.02 9.02 -10.19
CA GLY A 99 -10.92 8.97 -11.35
C GLY A 99 -10.26 8.50 -12.65
N TYR A 100 -9.02 8.01 -12.60
CA TYR A 100 -8.30 7.45 -13.74
C TYR A 100 -8.88 6.13 -14.23
N PHE A 101 -9.43 5.32 -13.32
CA PHE A 101 -9.94 3.99 -13.63
C PHE A 101 -11.44 3.87 -13.35
N LYS A 102 -12.08 2.96 -14.08
CA LYS A 102 -13.39 2.41 -13.76
C LYS A 102 -13.22 0.90 -13.60
N GLN A 103 -13.91 0.30 -12.63
CA GLN A 103 -13.85 -1.14 -12.42
C GLN A 103 -15.23 -1.73 -12.16
N ASN A 104 -15.38 -3.02 -12.46
CA ASN A 104 -16.46 -3.81 -11.92
C ASN A 104 -16.00 -4.39 -10.57
N TRP A 105 -16.53 -3.85 -9.48
CA TRP A 105 -16.11 -4.18 -8.11
C TRP A 105 -16.22 -5.68 -7.81
N LEU A 106 -17.30 -6.35 -8.24
CA LEU A 106 -17.53 -7.77 -7.92
C LEU A 106 -16.59 -8.68 -8.70
N HIS A 107 -16.43 -8.43 -9.99
CA HIS A 107 -15.49 -9.18 -10.82
C HIS A 107 -14.04 -8.99 -10.33
N THR A 108 -13.67 -7.77 -9.96
CA THR A 108 -12.34 -7.46 -9.41
C THR A 108 -12.12 -8.15 -8.06
N LEU A 109 -13.13 -8.16 -7.19
CA LEU A 109 -13.08 -8.86 -5.90
C LEU A 109 -12.84 -10.35 -6.10
N CYS A 110 -13.69 -11.03 -6.87
CA CYS A 110 -13.60 -12.49 -7.07
C CYS A 110 -12.30 -12.89 -7.77
N SER A 111 -11.91 -12.18 -8.85
CA SER A 111 -10.69 -12.50 -9.58
C SER A 111 -9.42 -12.21 -8.77
N LYS A 112 -9.39 -11.14 -7.97
CA LYS A 112 -8.25 -10.82 -7.09
C LYS A 112 -8.11 -11.85 -5.97
N PHE A 113 -9.23 -12.25 -5.37
CA PHE A 113 -9.26 -13.27 -4.33
C PHE A 113 -8.71 -14.60 -4.87
N ALA A 114 -9.28 -15.12 -5.95
CA ALA A 114 -8.87 -16.40 -6.54
C ALA A 114 -7.43 -16.37 -7.08
N GLY A 115 -7.07 -15.31 -7.80
CA GLY A 115 -5.74 -15.17 -8.37
C GLY A 115 -4.66 -15.04 -7.30
N GLY A 116 -4.91 -14.24 -6.25
CA GLY A 116 -3.96 -14.07 -5.14
C GLY A 116 -3.81 -15.35 -4.32
N ALA A 117 -4.91 -16.08 -4.07
CA ALA A 117 -4.85 -17.39 -3.42
C ALA A 117 -3.97 -18.39 -4.19
N MET A 118 -4.14 -18.46 -5.52
CA MET A 118 -3.32 -19.32 -6.36
C MET A 118 -1.85 -18.90 -6.40
N ALA A 119 -1.57 -17.59 -6.40
CA ALA A 119 -0.20 -17.07 -6.36
C ALA A 119 0.54 -17.49 -5.08
N ILE A 120 -0.13 -17.42 -3.92
CA ILE A 120 0.42 -17.86 -2.64
C ILE A 120 0.48 -19.40 -2.54
N ALA A 121 -0.50 -20.12 -3.09
CA ALA A 121 -0.51 -21.60 -3.11
C ALA A 121 0.69 -22.21 -3.84
N VAL A 122 1.24 -21.48 -4.82
CA VAL A 122 2.45 -21.85 -5.55
C VAL A 122 3.72 -21.31 -4.88
N GLY A 123 3.59 -20.48 -3.85
CA GLY A 123 4.70 -19.95 -3.06
C GLY A 123 5.38 -18.72 -3.66
N LEU A 124 4.71 -17.97 -4.56
CA LEU A 124 5.25 -16.70 -5.05
C LEU A 124 5.56 -15.75 -3.88
N SER A 125 6.67 -15.00 -4.00
CA SER A 125 7.10 -14.08 -2.95
C SER A 125 6.31 -12.77 -2.98
N LEU A 126 5.03 -12.87 -2.59
CA LEU A 126 4.05 -11.80 -2.58
C LEU A 126 3.35 -11.73 -1.22
N GLY A 127 2.95 -10.53 -0.82
CA GLY A 127 2.19 -10.24 0.39
C GLY A 127 0.68 -10.23 0.15
N ARG A 128 -0.10 -10.40 1.22
CA ARG A 128 -1.57 -10.43 1.16
C ARG A 128 -2.20 -9.05 1.22
N GLU A 129 -1.45 -8.02 1.58
CA GLU A 129 -1.99 -6.79 2.14
C GLU A 129 -2.43 -5.80 1.08
N GLY A 130 -1.67 -5.71 -0.03
CA GLY A 130 -2.13 -5.03 -1.23
C GLY A 130 -3.49 -5.58 -1.71
N PRO A 131 -3.62 -6.90 -1.92
CA PRO A 131 -4.90 -7.52 -2.22
C PRO A 131 -5.98 -7.24 -1.17
N SER A 132 -5.69 -7.36 0.14
CA SER A 132 -6.67 -7.07 1.20
C SER A 132 -7.19 -5.64 1.16
N ILE A 133 -6.32 -4.65 0.94
CA ILE A 133 -6.69 -3.24 0.75
C ILE A 133 -7.63 -3.10 -0.46
N GLN A 134 -7.29 -3.72 -1.59
CA GLN A 134 -8.10 -3.64 -2.80
C GLN A 134 -9.46 -4.36 -2.64
N LEU A 135 -9.47 -5.54 -1.99
CA LEU A 135 -10.70 -6.28 -1.69
C LEU A 135 -11.63 -5.47 -0.79
N GLY A 136 -11.09 -4.85 0.27
CA GLY A 136 -11.84 -3.95 1.13
C GLY A 136 -12.43 -2.76 0.37
N ALA A 137 -11.66 -2.14 -0.53
CA ALA A 137 -12.14 -1.08 -1.39
C ALA A 137 -13.22 -1.54 -2.39
N CYS A 138 -13.13 -2.75 -2.95
CA CYS A 138 -14.16 -3.33 -3.82
C CYS A 138 -15.48 -3.56 -3.07
N VAL A 139 -15.41 -4.08 -1.83
CA VAL A 139 -16.58 -4.22 -0.96
C VAL A 139 -17.22 -2.85 -0.71
N ALA A 140 -16.40 -1.87 -0.36
CA ALA A 140 -16.84 -0.50 -0.14
C ALA A 140 -17.45 0.15 -1.39
N GLU A 141 -16.92 -0.12 -2.58
CA GLU A 141 -17.51 0.34 -3.84
C GLU A 141 -18.89 -0.28 -4.07
N GLY A 142 -19.04 -1.59 -3.86
CA GLY A 142 -20.33 -2.28 -4.00
C GLY A 142 -21.39 -1.74 -3.05
N ILE A 143 -21.02 -1.53 -1.79
CA ILE A 143 -21.89 -0.94 -0.76
C ILE A 143 -22.18 0.54 -1.09
N GLY A 144 -21.13 1.32 -1.34
CA GLY A 144 -21.19 2.76 -1.62
C GLY A 144 -21.95 3.11 -2.89
N ASN A 145 -21.99 2.23 -3.89
CA ASN A 145 -22.83 2.41 -5.08
C ASN A 145 -24.33 2.40 -4.75
N LYS A 146 -24.74 1.68 -3.70
CA LYS A 146 -26.13 1.63 -3.23
C LYS A 146 -26.47 2.74 -2.24
N ILE A 147 -25.57 3.01 -1.29
CA ILE A 147 -25.88 3.89 -0.14
C ILE A 147 -25.23 5.27 -0.18
N GLY A 148 -24.16 5.43 -0.98
CA GLY A 148 -23.43 6.69 -1.10
C GLY A 148 -24.17 7.68 -1.99
N LYS A 149 -24.48 8.86 -1.44
CA LYS A 149 -25.29 9.91 -2.09
C LYS A 149 -24.45 10.82 -2.97
N SER A 150 -23.18 11.00 -2.64
CA SER A 150 -22.23 11.81 -3.43
C SER A 150 -21.00 11.01 -3.83
N ARG A 151 -20.27 11.52 -4.82
CA ARG A 151 -18.99 10.92 -5.22
C ARG A 151 -17.94 11.01 -4.11
N MET A 152 -17.91 12.13 -3.38
CA MET A 152 -17.00 12.28 -2.25
C MET A 152 -17.32 11.27 -1.15
N GLU A 153 -18.60 11.07 -0.82
CA GLU A 153 -19.01 10.01 0.12
C GLU A 153 -18.57 8.63 -0.33
N ARG A 154 -18.72 8.30 -1.62
CA ARG A 154 -18.24 7.02 -2.17
C ARG A 154 -16.73 6.87 -2.06
N LYS A 155 -15.95 7.93 -2.32
CA LYS A 155 -14.49 7.93 -2.14
C LYS A 155 -14.10 7.74 -0.68
N ILE A 156 -14.81 8.39 0.26
CA ILE A 156 -14.62 8.19 1.70
C ILE A 156 -14.90 6.73 2.07
N LEU A 157 -16.02 6.16 1.61
CA LEU A 157 -16.34 4.76 1.88
C LEU A 157 -15.31 3.80 1.29
N MET A 158 -14.84 4.03 0.05
CA MET A 158 -13.78 3.25 -0.58
C MET A 158 -12.49 3.27 0.25
N ALA A 159 -12.09 4.44 0.76
CA ALA A 159 -10.95 4.55 1.66
C ALA A 159 -11.21 3.89 3.02
N SER A 160 -12.44 3.96 3.55
CA SER A 160 -12.84 3.20 4.74
C SER A 160 -12.68 1.69 4.53
N GLY A 161 -13.07 1.18 3.37
CA GLY A 161 -12.86 -0.21 2.98
C GLY A 161 -11.38 -0.57 2.85
N ALA A 162 -10.57 0.31 2.27
CA ALA A 162 -9.13 0.15 2.17
C ALA A 162 -8.45 0.09 3.55
N SER A 163 -8.84 1.01 4.45
CA SER A 163 -8.40 1.05 5.85
C SER A 163 -8.78 -0.22 6.60
N ALA A 164 -10.04 -0.68 6.44
CA ALA A 164 -10.51 -1.96 6.98
C ALA A 164 -9.71 -3.16 6.45
N GLY A 165 -9.37 -3.15 5.17
CA GLY A 165 -8.57 -4.20 4.55
C GLY A 165 -7.15 -4.29 5.08
N LEU A 166 -6.48 -3.15 5.31
CA LEU A 166 -5.16 -3.13 5.96
C LEU A 166 -5.27 -3.58 7.42
N ALA A 167 -6.26 -3.07 8.16
CA ALA A 167 -6.49 -3.40 9.56
C ALA A 167 -6.68 -4.91 9.76
N ALA A 168 -7.57 -5.55 8.99
CA ALA A 168 -7.80 -7.01 9.09
C ALA A 168 -6.62 -7.87 8.58
N ALA A 169 -5.76 -7.32 7.71
CA ALA A 169 -4.59 -8.05 7.22
C ALA A 169 -3.47 -8.15 8.27
N PHE A 170 -3.34 -7.13 9.13
CA PHE A 170 -2.24 -6.99 10.10
C PHE A 170 -2.68 -6.91 11.56
N ASN A 171 -3.97 -6.98 11.87
CA ASN A 171 -4.50 -6.64 13.20
C ASN A 171 -4.05 -5.23 13.67
N ALA A 172 -3.99 -4.28 12.74
CA ALA A 172 -3.38 -2.96 12.90
C ALA A 172 -4.34 -1.84 12.46
N PRO A 173 -5.36 -1.51 13.29
CA PRO A 173 -6.38 -0.54 12.93
C PRO A 173 -5.84 0.88 12.75
N LEU A 174 -4.92 1.35 13.60
CA LEU A 174 -4.37 2.71 13.48
C LEU A 174 -3.51 2.83 12.22
N ALA A 175 -2.72 1.81 11.89
CA ALA A 175 -1.95 1.76 10.66
C ALA A 175 -2.86 1.82 9.43
N GLY A 176 -4.01 1.13 9.46
CA GLY A 176 -5.07 1.25 8.45
C GLY A 176 -5.51 2.68 8.18
N VAL A 177 -5.79 3.41 9.27
CA VAL A 177 -6.26 4.79 9.22
C VAL A 177 -5.20 5.73 8.68
N ILE A 178 -3.98 5.66 9.24
CA ILE A 178 -2.88 6.52 8.83
C ILE A 178 -2.49 6.23 7.38
N PHE A 179 -2.46 4.96 6.95
CA PHE A 179 -2.22 4.62 5.54
C PHE A 179 -3.26 5.25 4.61
N ALA A 180 -4.54 5.25 4.99
CA ALA A 180 -5.58 5.90 4.18
C ALA A 180 -5.37 7.43 4.07
N LEU A 181 -4.85 8.07 5.11
CA LEU A 181 -4.62 9.52 5.11
C LEU A 181 -3.31 9.90 4.41
N GLU A 182 -2.22 9.24 4.78
CA GLU A 182 -0.86 9.54 4.34
C GLU A 182 -0.60 9.03 2.91
N GLU A 183 -1.01 7.79 2.62
CA GLU A 183 -0.71 7.17 1.33
C GLU A 183 -1.85 7.36 0.32
N ILE A 184 -3.12 7.18 0.71
CA ILE A 184 -4.24 7.18 -0.24
C ILE A 184 -4.75 8.59 -0.56
N PHE A 185 -5.10 9.40 0.45
CA PHE A 185 -5.65 10.74 0.24
C PHE A 185 -4.59 11.84 0.13
N LYS A 186 -3.47 11.71 0.84
CA LYS A 186 -2.42 12.75 0.95
C LYS A 186 -2.88 14.10 1.51
N TYR A 187 -4.03 14.12 2.19
CA TYR A 187 -4.49 15.27 2.95
C TYR A 187 -5.29 14.81 4.16
N PHE A 188 -5.31 15.66 5.18
CA PHE A 188 -6.00 15.36 6.43
C PHE A 188 -7.41 15.96 6.42
N SER A 189 -8.40 15.12 6.73
CA SER A 189 -9.78 15.55 6.94
C SER A 189 -10.36 14.80 8.14
N PRO A 190 -10.93 15.50 9.14
CA PRO A 190 -11.55 14.85 10.30
C PRO A 190 -12.64 13.83 9.91
N LEU A 191 -13.41 14.12 8.86
CA LEU A 191 -14.44 13.21 8.37
C LEU A 191 -13.83 11.92 7.80
N ILE A 192 -12.74 12.03 7.03
CA ILE A 192 -12.03 10.87 6.48
C ILE A 192 -11.48 10.04 7.64
N LEU A 193 -10.74 10.67 8.56
CA LEU A 193 -10.15 10.03 9.74
C LEU A 193 -11.18 9.21 10.51
N LEU A 194 -12.29 9.84 10.93
CA LEU A 194 -13.33 9.19 11.73
C LEU A 194 -14.01 8.04 10.95
N SER A 195 -14.22 8.22 9.65
CA SER A 195 -14.84 7.20 8.79
C SER A 195 -13.94 5.99 8.60
N THR A 196 -12.66 6.21 8.27
CA THR A 196 -11.67 5.14 8.11
C THR A 196 -11.41 4.42 9.43
N MET A 197 -11.38 5.16 10.54
CA MET A 197 -11.21 4.59 11.89
C MET A 197 -12.39 3.71 12.28
N SER A 198 -13.62 4.15 12.02
CA SER A 198 -14.82 3.35 12.30
C SER A 198 -14.79 2.01 11.56
N ALA A 199 -14.36 2.01 10.30
CA ALA A 199 -14.26 0.80 9.50
C ALA A 199 -13.08 -0.10 9.95
N ALA A 200 -11.92 0.50 10.23
CA ALA A 200 -10.71 -0.20 10.67
C ALA A 200 -10.92 -0.93 12.00
N VAL A 201 -11.54 -0.28 12.98
CA VAL A 201 -11.79 -0.86 14.31
C VAL A 201 -12.70 -2.08 14.21
N VAL A 202 -13.78 -2.01 13.42
CA VAL A 202 -14.68 -3.16 13.24
C VAL A 202 -13.98 -4.30 12.50
N ALA A 203 -13.19 -3.99 11.48
CA ALA A 203 -12.44 -5.01 10.73
C ALA A 203 -11.38 -5.70 11.60
N ASP A 204 -10.66 -4.93 12.44
CA ASP A 204 -9.71 -5.46 13.41
C ASP A 204 -10.41 -6.30 14.49
N PHE A 205 -11.57 -5.88 14.98
CA PHE A 205 -12.38 -6.68 15.90
C PHE A 205 -12.73 -8.06 15.31
N ILE A 206 -13.19 -8.11 14.06
CA ILE A 206 -13.46 -9.39 13.37
C ILE A 206 -12.18 -10.22 13.25
N SER A 207 -11.08 -9.59 12.86
CA SER A 207 -9.78 -10.25 12.70
C SER A 207 -9.27 -10.85 14.01
N LYS A 208 -9.36 -10.11 15.13
CA LYS A 208 -8.94 -10.59 16.46
C LYS A 208 -9.80 -11.73 16.99
N ASN A 209 -11.09 -11.76 16.66
CA ASN A 209 -11.94 -12.92 16.96
C ASN A 209 -11.53 -14.17 16.17
N ALA A 210 -11.01 -14.02 14.95
CA ALA A 210 -10.58 -15.13 14.12
C ALA A 210 -9.14 -15.61 14.40
N PHE A 211 -8.22 -14.70 14.72
CA PHE A 211 -6.78 -14.99 14.83
C PHE A 211 -6.18 -14.74 16.21
N GLY A 212 -6.96 -14.23 17.17
CA GLY A 212 -6.50 -13.88 18.51
C GLY A 212 -6.06 -12.42 18.67
N ILE A 213 -5.85 -12.02 19.93
CA ILE A 213 -5.56 -10.63 20.34
C ILE A 213 -4.05 -10.32 20.31
N GLY A 214 -3.20 -11.35 20.24
CA GLY A 214 -1.75 -11.19 20.30
C GLY A 214 -1.17 -10.38 19.12
N PRO A 215 0.00 -9.75 19.32
CA PRO A 215 0.70 -9.04 18.26
C PRO A 215 1.12 -10.00 17.14
N VAL A 216 1.29 -9.48 15.93
CA VAL A 216 1.73 -10.27 14.77
C VAL A 216 3.18 -10.75 14.94
N PHE A 217 4.02 -9.90 15.53
CA PHE A 217 5.39 -10.23 15.88
C PHE A 217 5.51 -10.39 17.40
N ASN A 218 5.89 -11.59 17.84
CA ASN A 218 6.19 -11.87 19.24
C ASN A 218 7.71 -11.93 19.43
N PHE A 219 8.37 -10.78 19.31
CA PHE A 219 9.81 -10.67 19.59
C PHE A 219 10.04 -10.42 21.08
N GLU A 220 11.05 -11.07 21.65
CA GLU A 220 11.56 -10.71 22.97
C GLU A 220 12.41 -9.44 22.83
N ILE A 221 11.78 -8.30 23.09
CA ILE A 221 12.40 -6.98 22.97
C ILE A 221 12.99 -6.59 24.31
N ALA A 222 14.31 -6.41 24.36
CA ALA A 222 14.97 -5.86 25.53
C ALA A 222 14.88 -4.33 25.55
N GLY A 223 13.91 -3.82 26.30
CA GLY A 223 13.79 -2.39 26.63
C GLY A 223 13.88 -1.44 25.43
N SER A 224 14.18 -0.18 25.69
CA SER A 224 14.45 0.82 24.65
C SER A 224 15.94 0.90 24.32
N VAL A 225 16.27 1.33 23.10
CA VAL A 225 17.68 1.59 22.72
C VAL A 225 18.20 2.74 23.60
N PRO A 226 19.39 2.62 24.21
CA PRO A 226 19.99 3.71 25.00
C PRO A 226 20.21 4.96 24.16
N LEU A 227 19.97 6.14 24.74
CA LEU A 227 20.13 7.44 24.04
C LEU A 227 21.56 7.65 23.49
N SER A 228 22.57 7.11 24.16
CA SER A 228 23.96 7.15 23.70
C SER A 228 24.16 6.51 22.32
N ASN A 229 23.30 5.55 21.95
CA ASN A 229 23.44 4.74 20.75
C ASN A 229 22.65 5.31 19.56
N TYR A 230 22.07 6.51 19.70
CA TYR A 230 21.18 7.08 18.67
C TYR A 230 21.92 7.51 17.40
N GLY A 231 23.23 7.79 17.46
CA GLY A 231 24.04 7.99 16.26
C GLY A 231 24.00 6.79 15.31
N THR A 232 23.93 5.58 15.87
CA THR A 232 23.84 4.32 15.10
C THR A 232 22.47 4.15 14.45
N LEU A 233 21.42 4.73 15.02
CA LEU A 233 20.09 4.75 14.42
C LEU A 233 20.04 5.65 13.17
N ILE A 234 20.78 6.76 13.18
CA ILE A 234 20.95 7.60 11.98
C ILE A 234 21.69 6.80 10.91
N LEU A 235 22.79 6.13 11.26
CA LEU A 235 23.52 5.27 10.32
C LEU A 235 22.62 4.17 9.73
N LEU A 236 21.84 3.48 10.57
CA LEU A 236 20.87 2.48 10.12
C LEU A 236 19.86 3.10 9.16
N GLY A 237 19.27 4.25 9.50
CA GLY A 237 18.36 4.99 8.63
C GLY A 237 18.99 5.35 7.29
N THR A 238 20.27 5.76 7.28
CA THR A 238 21.01 6.03 6.04
C THR A 238 21.14 4.78 5.18
N VAL A 239 21.57 3.65 5.75
CA VAL A 239 21.66 2.37 5.03
C VAL A 239 20.31 1.98 4.42
N LEU A 240 19.22 2.10 5.20
CA LEU A 240 17.87 1.76 4.75
C LEU A 240 17.37 2.70 3.64
N GLY A 241 17.72 3.99 3.69
CA GLY A 241 17.42 4.94 2.63
C GLY A 241 18.08 4.56 1.30
N PHE A 242 19.37 4.21 1.31
CA PHE A 242 20.08 3.70 0.14
C PHE A 242 19.48 2.40 -0.38
N MET A 243 19.24 1.43 0.50
CA MET A 243 18.68 0.12 0.12
C MET A 243 17.25 0.25 -0.40
N GLY A 244 16.44 1.16 0.16
CA GLY A 244 15.07 1.42 -0.29
C GLY A 244 15.04 2.08 -1.67
N ALA A 245 15.92 3.05 -1.93
CA ALA A 245 16.09 3.62 -3.26
C ALA A 245 16.55 2.56 -4.28
N PHE A 246 17.47 1.69 -3.89
CA PHE A 246 17.91 0.56 -4.71
C PHE A 246 16.77 -0.43 -5.00
N TYR A 247 15.91 -0.73 -4.01
CA TYR A 247 14.72 -1.56 -4.20
C TYR A 247 13.78 -0.98 -5.26
N ASN A 248 13.45 0.31 -5.16
CA ASN A 248 12.58 0.98 -6.12
C ASN A 248 13.18 0.93 -7.53
N TYR A 249 14.47 1.24 -7.65
CA TYR A 249 15.19 1.13 -8.92
C TYR A 249 15.14 -0.30 -9.50
N ALA A 250 15.47 -1.30 -8.69
CA ALA A 250 15.51 -2.70 -9.10
C ALA A 250 14.12 -3.21 -9.52
N LEU A 251 13.07 -2.89 -8.76
CA LEU A 251 11.70 -3.31 -9.07
C LEU A 251 11.23 -2.72 -10.39
N LEU A 252 11.41 -1.40 -10.55
CA LEU A 252 10.98 -0.69 -11.75
C LEU A 252 11.77 -1.13 -12.98
N LYS A 253 13.07 -1.43 -12.84
CA LYS A 253 13.93 -1.95 -13.90
C LYS A 253 13.57 -3.40 -14.26
N THR A 254 13.29 -4.25 -13.28
CA THR A 254 12.86 -5.64 -13.51
C THR A 254 11.54 -5.68 -14.27
N GLN A 255 10.57 -4.83 -13.92
CA GLN A 255 9.34 -4.68 -14.70
C GLN A 255 9.60 -4.23 -16.14
N LYS A 256 10.52 -3.27 -16.35
CA LYS A 256 10.89 -2.80 -17.69
C LYS A 256 11.53 -3.92 -18.50
N LEU A 257 12.42 -4.71 -17.90
CA LEU A 257 13.04 -5.88 -18.53
C LEU A 257 11.98 -6.92 -18.89
N TYR A 258 11.08 -7.26 -17.97
CA TYR A 258 9.96 -8.16 -18.22
C TYR A 258 9.11 -7.70 -19.42
N LYS A 259 8.86 -6.39 -19.56
CA LYS A 259 8.10 -5.85 -20.70
C LYS A 259 8.91 -5.87 -22.00
N SER A 260 10.20 -5.56 -21.96
CA SER A 260 11.09 -5.49 -23.12
C SER A 260 11.33 -6.84 -23.82
N ILE A 261 11.05 -7.96 -23.15
CA ILE A 261 11.12 -9.28 -23.76
C ILE A 261 9.87 -9.47 -24.64
N HIS A 262 9.94 -9.02 -25.89
CA HIS A 262 8.84 -9.09 -26.87
C HIS A 262 8.55 -10.51 -27.35
N HIS A 263 9.56 -11.39 -27.37
CA HIS A 263 9.42 -12.78 -27.83
C HIS A 263 8.67 -13.69 -26.86
N VAL A 264 8.35 -13.22 -25.65
CA VAL A 264 7.67 -14.01 -24.62
C VAL A 264 6.30 -13.39 -24.35
N SER A 265 5.24 -14.16 -24.60
CA SER A 265 3.87 -13.71 -24.35
C SER A 265 3.64 -13.41 -22.86
N SER A 266 2.67 -12.54 -22.55
CA SER A 266 2.28 -12.25 -21.15
C SER A 266 1.91 -13.52 -20.37
N ARG A 267 1.30 -14.50 -21.04
CA ARG A 267 1.02 -15.83 -20.50
C ARG A 267 2.27 -16.55 -20.04
N THR A 268 3.27 -16.61 -20.92
CA THR A 268 4.52 -17.32 -20.65
C THR A 268 5.31 -16.65 -19.52
N LYS A 269 5.26 -15.33 -19.37
CA LYS A 269 5.93 -14.60 -18.28
C LYS A 269 5.44 -15.02 -16.89
N ILE A 270 4.12 -15.17 -16.72
CA ILE A 270 3.55 -15.64 -15.45
C ILE A 270 3.94 -17.10 -15.22
N ILE A 271 3.80 -17.96 -16.23
CA ILE A 271 4.18 -19.39 -16.12
C ILE A 271 5.66 -19.56 -15.73
N ILE A 272 6.57 -18.82 -16.36
CA ILE A 272 8.01 -18.86 -16.00
C ILE A 272 8.22 -18.51 -14.53
N THR A 273 7.48 -17.53 -14.01
CA THR A 273 7.62 -17.09 -12.62
C THR A 273 7.06 -18.15 -11.64
N PHE A 274 6.01 -18.87 -12.03
CA PHE A 274 5.48 -20.01 -11.28
C PHE A 274 6.46 -21.19 -11.27
N LEU A 275 7.12 -21.47 -12.39
CA LEU A 275 8.18 -22.47 -12.46
C LEU A 275 9.41 -22.07 -11.64
N LEU A 276 9.77 -20.78 -11.63
CA LEU A 276 10.82 -20.23 -10.78
C LEU A 276 10.48 -20.43 -9.30
N ALA A 277 9.21 -20.22 -8.90
CA ALA A 277 8.74 -20.55 -7.54
C ALA A 277 8.92 -22.04 -7.22
N GLY A 278 8.72 -22.92 -8.21
CA GLY A 278 9.01 -24.35 -8.09
C GLY A 278 10.47 -24.65 -7.77
N VAL A 279 11.40 -24.04 -8.53
CA VAL A 279 12.85 -24.18 -8.30
C VAL A 279 13.24 -23.63 -6.93
N VAL A 280 12.79 -22.42 -6.60
CA VAL A 280 13.09 -21.76 -5.32
C VAL A 280 12.48 -22.54 -4.15
N GLY A 281 11.29 -23.10 -4.30
CA GLY A 281 10.65 -23.91 -3.27
C GLY A 281 11.39 -25.22 -2.99
N ILE A 282 11.99 -25.83 -4.00
CA ILE A 282 12.81 -27.04 -3.84
C ILE A 282 14.20 -26.70 -3.30
N VAL A 283 14.80 -25.56 -3.64
CA VAL A 283 16.19 -25.25 -3.23
C VAL A 283 16.23 -24.47 -1.91
N PHE A 284 15.38 -23.46 -1.75
CA PHE A 284 15.41 -22.53 -0.63
C PHE A 284 13.98 -22.13 -0.17
N PRO A 285 13.18 -23.06 0.40
CA PRO A 285 11.75 -22.85 0.65
C PRO A 285 11.45 -21.75 1.66
N VAL A 286 12.39 -21.40 2.54
CA VAL A 286 12.23 -20.34 3.54
C VAL A 286 11.83 -19.00 2.93
N VAL A 287 12.22 -18.70 1.67
CA VAL A 287 11.89 -17.42 1.02
C VAL A 287 10.52 -17.39 0.34
N LEU A 288 9.76 -18.48 0.36
CA LEU A 288 8.44 -18.54 -0.25
C LEU A 288 7.43 -17.60 0.43
N GLY A 289 6.34 -17.31 -0.28
CA GLY A 289 5.20 -16.55 0.26
C GLY A 289 5.56 -15.13 0.70
N GLY A 290 4.79 -14.60 1.66
CA GLY A 290 5.03 -13.26 2.21
C GLY A 290 6.39 -13.13 2.90
N GLY A 291 6.90 -14.23 3.47
CA GLY A 291 8.15 -14.28 4.23
C GLY A 291 7.94 -14.35 5.74
N HIS A 292 6.80 -14.84 6.23
CA HIS A 292 6.57 -15.05 7.67
C HIS A 292 7.62 -16.02 8.26
N HIS A 293 7.96 -17.07 7.51
CA HIS A 293 9.02 -18.02 7.89
C HIS A 293 10.42 -17.39 7.92
N VAL A 294 10.69 -16.38 7.06
CA VAL A 294 11.97 -15.65 7.08
C VAL A 294 12.17 -14.94 8.42
N ILE A 295 11.09 -14.38 9.00
CA ILE A 295 11.16 -13.71 10.31
C ILE A 295 11.61 -14.67 11.41
N GLY A 296 11.15 -15.92 11.40
CA GLY A 296 11.58 -16.94 12.36
C GLY A 296 13.06 -17.35 12.23
N GLU A 297 13.70 -17.06 11.10
CA GLU A 297 15.12 -17.32 10.86
C GLU A 297 16.02 -16.13 11.21
N LEU A 298 15.46 -14.98 11.59
CA LEU A 298 16.23 -13.81 12.01
C LEU A 298 16.74 -14.03 13.44
N ASN A 299 17.93 -14.60 13.55
CA ASN A 299 18.61 -14.85 14.81
C ASN A 299 20.13 -14.63 14.66
N LEU A 300 20.77 -14.08 15.69
CA LEU A 300 22.23 -13.93 15.80
C LEU A 300 22.98 -15.22 15.47
N ALA A 301 22.50 -16.37 15.95
CA ALA A 301 23.15 -17.67 15.80
C ALA A 301 23.27 -18.15 14.33
N LYS A 302 22.43 -17.65 13.43
CA LYS A 302 22.47 -18.04 12.00
C LYS A 302 23.65 -17.41 11.26
N GLY A 303 24.23 -16.35 11.82
CA GLY A 303 25.40 -15.68 11.28
C GLY A 303 25.09 -14.76 10.08
N ILE A 304 25.94 -13.75 9.91
CA ILE A 304 25.77 -12.68 8.90
C ILE A 304 25.76 -13.24 7.47
N SER A 305 26.55 -14.27 7.20
CA SER A 305 26.64 -14.92 5.87
C SER A 305 25.30 -15.51 5.42
N PHE A 306 24.64 -16.27 6.30
CA PHE A 306 23.33 -16.84 6.00
C PHE A 306 22.26 -15.76 5.83
N LEU A 307 22.24 -14.76 6.71
CA LEU A 307 21.28 -13.65 6.62
C LEU A 307 21.47 -12.85 5.32
N THR A 308 22.70 -12.68 4.86
CA THR A 308 23.02 -12.04 3.57
C THR A 308 22.52 -12.88 2.40
N LEU A 309 22.75 -14.21 2.41
CA LEU A 309 22.21 -15.12 1.41
C LEU A 309 20.68 -15.09 1.38
N LEU A 310 20.05 -15.13 2.56
CA LEU A 310 18.60 -15.05 2.76
C LEU A 310 18.03 -13.76 2.15
N PHE A 311 18.67 -12.62 2.43
CA PHE A 311 18.31 -11.33 1.85
C PHE A 311 18.40 -11.36 0.31
N VAL A 312 19.52 -11.81 -0.25
CA VAL A 312 19.74 -11.81 -1.71
C VAL A 312 18.71 -12.69 -2.41
N VAL A 313 18.50 -13.92 -1.93
CA VAL A 313 17.55 -14.85 -2.55
C VAL A 313 16.11 -14.31 -2.42
N LYS A 314 15.71 -13.81 -1.25
CA LYS A 314 14.37 -13.23 -1.05
C LYS A 314 14.15 -11.99 -1.91
N PHE A 315 15.14 -11.11 -1.99
CA PHE A 315 15.08 -9.88 -2.78
C PHE A 315 14.88 -10.21 -4.26
N VAL A 316 15.76 -11.04 -4.83
CA VAL A 316 15.68 -11.43 -6.24
C VAL A 316 14.36 -12.13 -6.53
N PHE A 317 13.97 -13.10 -5.72
CA PHE A 317 12.71 -13.83 -5.95
C PHE A 317 11.48 -12.93 -5.83
N SER A 318 11.47 -11.95 -4.92
CA SER A 318 10.39 -10.97 -4.81
C SER A 318 10.29 -10.05 -6.04
N MET A 319 11.44 -9.62 -6.60
CA MET A 319 11.47 -8.81 -7.83
C MET A 319 10.80 -9.55 -9.00
N PHE A 320 11.19 -10.80 -9.23
CA PHE A 320 10.60 -11.65 -10.28
C PHE A 320 9.12 -11.92 -10.04
N SER A 321 8.76 -12.27 -8.79
CA SER A 321 7.37 -12.54 -8.40
C SER A 321 6.45 -11.37 -8.71
N PHE A 322 6.83 -10.15 -8.32
CA PHE A 322 6.01 -8.96 -8.56
C PHE A 322 6.06 -8.48 -10.01
N ALA A 323 7.22 -8.54 -10.68
CA ALA A 323 7.36 -8.11 -12.07
C ALA A 323 6.54 -8.95 -13.06
N SER A 324 6.19 -10.18 -12.70
CA SER A 324 5.31 -11.06 -13.48
C SER A 324 3.89 -10.50 -13.68
N GLY A 325 3.45 -9.58 -12.81
CA GLY A 325 2.09 -9.04 -12.79
C GLY A 325 1.08 -9.95 -12.10
N ALA A 326 1.51 -11.04 -11.46
CA ALA A 326 0.67 -11.87 -10.61
C ALA A 326 0.01 -11.03 -9.49
N PRO A 327 -1.24 -11.33 -9.12
CA PRO A 327 -1.96 -10.63 -8.05
C PRO A 327 -1.27 -10.87 -6.70
N GLY A 328 -0.80 -9.81 -6.06
CA GLY A 328 -0.12 -9.88 -4.78
C GLY A 328 0.58 -8.57 -4.41
N GLY A 329 0.72 -8.32 -3.12
CA GLY A 329 1.32 -7.11 -2.58
C GLY A 329 2.84 -7.20 -2.45
N ILE A 330 3.49 -6.04 -2.39
CA ILE A 330 4.91 -5.93 -1.97
C ILE A 330 5.05 -5.59 -0.48
N PHE A 331 3.94 -5.30 0.19
CA PHE A 331 3.89 -4.66 1.51
C PHE A 331 4.56 -5.50 2.61
N PHE A 332 4.23 -6.78 2.76
CA PHE A 332 4.93 -7.60 3.75
C PHE A 332 6.33 -8.06 3.32
N PRO A 333 6.57 -8.46 2.05
CA PRO A 333 7.92 -8.75 1.58
C PRO A 333 8.94 -7.63 1.80
N LEU A 334 8.55 -6.35 1.65
CA LEU A 334 9.46 -5.25 1.98
C LEU A 334 9.73 -5.17 3.48
N LEU A 335 8.75 -5.42 4.37
CA LEU A 335 9.01 -5.47 5.82
C LEU A 335 10.00 -6.58 6.15
N VAL A 336 9.84 -7.76 5.57
CA VAL A 336 10.74 -8.90 5.75
C VAL A 336 12.16 -8.56 5.27
N LEU A 337 12.31 -7.92 4.10
CA LEU A 337 13.60 -7.47 3.60
C LEU A 337 14.23 -6.41 4.51
N GLY A 338 13.44 -5.45 5.00
CA GLY A 338 13.89 -4.46 5.99
C GLY A 338 14.36 -5.10 7.29
N GLY A 339 13.60 -6.04 7.84
CA GLY A 339 13.98 -6.81 9.01
C GLY A 339 15.26 -7.64 8.80
N THR A 340 15.45 -8.19 7.60
CA THR A 340 16.68 -8.93 7.26
C THR A 340 17.89 -7.99 7.17
N ILE A 341 17.73 -6.79 6.60
CA ILE A 341 18.78 -5.74 6.63
C ILE A 341 19.09 -5.36 8.07
N GLY A 342 18.06 -5.18 8.92
CA GLY A 342 18.22 -4.91 10.34
C GLY A 342 18.96 -6.02 11.09
N ALA A 343 18.67 -7.29 10.78
CA ALA A 343 19.37 -8.44 11.37
C ALA A 343 20.84 -8.50 10.96
N ILE A 344 21.16 -8.20 9.68
CA ILE A 344 22.54 -8.09 9.19
C ILE A 344 23.26 -6.94 9.90
N PHE A 345 22.62 -5.77 9.98
CA PHE A 345 23.17 -4.60 10.66
C PHE A 345 23.42 -4.87 12.15
N ALA A 346 22.46 -5.50 12.83
CA ALA A 346 22.58 -5.91 14.22
C ALA A 346 23.74 -6.88 14.42
N GLY A 347 23.84 -7.91 13.56
CA GLY A 347 24.96 -8.85 13.59
C GLY A 347 26.31 -8.15 13.43
N VAL A 348 26.41 -7.12 12.59
CA VAL A 348 27.64 -6.32 12.46
C VAL A 348 27.89 -5.47 13.71
N ALA A 349 26.88 -4.75 14.19
CA ALA A 349 26.98 -3.88 15.37
C ALA A 349 27.40 -4.67 16.62
N ILE A 350 26.78 -5.81 16.85
CA ILE A 350 27.03 -6.65 18.03
C ILE A 350 28.42 -7.31 17.94
N ASN A 351 28.73 -8.00 16.83
CA ASN A 351 29.97 -8.77 16.73
C ASN A 351 31.23 -7.91 16.56
N PHE A 352 31.13 -6.72 15.94
CA PHE A 352 32.31 -5.90 15.62
C PHE A 352 32.39 -4.58 16.40
N PHE A 353 31.26 -4.07 16.91
CA PHE A 353 31.22 -2.77 17.62
C PHE A 353 30.80 -2.90 19.10
N GLY A 354 30.63 -4.12 19.62
CA GLY A 354 30.41 -4.38 21.05
C GLY A 354 29.04 -3.93 21.56
N TYR A 355 28.03 -3.89 20.70
CA TYR A 355 26.64 -3.63 21.13
C TYR A 355 26.07 -4.84 21.87
N ASP A 356 25.17 -4.58 22.82
CA ASP A 356 24.45 -5.63 23.56
C ASP A 356 23.62 -6.51 22.61
N GLU A 357 23.74 -7.82 22.76
CA GLU A 357 22.97 -8.83 22.02
C GLU A 357 21.46 -8.63 22.17
N ALA A 358 21.04 -8.10 23.33
CA ALA A 358 19.64 -7.82 23.64
C ALA A 358 19.01 -6.80 22.67
N LEU A 359 19.81 -5.98 21.98
CA LEU A 359 19.34 -4.98 21.01
C LEU A 359 19.09 -5.56 19.62
N PHE A 360 19.33 -6.86 19.38
CA PHE A 360 19.18 -7.46 18.05
C PHE A 360 17.79 -7.21 17.44
N PHE A 361 16.72 -7.55 18.16
CA PHE A 361 15.36 -7.35 17.66
C PHE A 361 14.96 -5.88 17.60
N ASN A 362 15.57 -5.01 18.41
CA ASN A 362 15.38 -3.56 18.31
C ASN A 362 15.84 -3.08 16.92
N PHE A 363 17.03 -3.47 16.47
CA PHE A 363 17.51 -3.11 15.12
C PHE A 363 16.65 -3.72 14.00
N VAL A 364 16.16 -4.96 14.17
CA VAL A 364 15.26 -5.62 13.20
C VAL A 364 13.98 -4.81 13.01
N ILE A 365 13.24 -4.50 14.08
CA ILE A 365 11.94 -3.80 13.97
C ILE A 365 12.12 -2.35 13.49
N LEU A 366 13.20 -1.68 13.91
CA LEU A 366 13.53 -0.34 13.43
C LEU A 366 13.81 -0.34 11.93
N ALA A 367 14.52 -1.36 11.44
CA ALA A 367 14.81 -1.52 10.03
C ALA A 367 13.58 -1.86 9.19
N MET A 368 12.62 -2.62 9.72
CA MET A 368 11.33 -2.86 9.06
C MET A 368 10.61 -1.53 8.76
N ALA A 369 10.48 -0.65 9.76
CA ALA A 369 9.83 0.66 9.60
C ALA A 369 10.62 1.59 8.67
N GLY A 370 11.94 1.67 8.83
CA GLY A 370 12.79 2.53 8.01
C GLY A 370 12.81 2.13 6.54
N TYR A 371 12.89 0.83 6.25
CA TYR A 371 12.88 0.34 4.87
C TYR A 371 11.51 0.52 4.21
N PHE A 372 10.41 0.28 4.95
CA PHE A 372 9.07 0.63 4.48
C PHE A 372 8.97 2.11 4.11
N THR A 373 9.46 2.97 4.98
CA THR A 373 9.44 4.42 4.80
C THR A 373 10.23 4.85 3.56
N ALA A 374 11.43 4.31 3.35
CA ALA A 374 12.27 4.63 2.20
C ALA A 374 11.63 4.24 0.85
N ILE A 375 10.89 3.13 0.82
CA ILE A 375 10.25 2.59 -0.40
C ILE A 375 8.91 3.27 -0.68
N VAL A 376 8.04 3.34 0.32
CA VAL A 376 6.64 3.77 0.19
C VAL A 376 6.49 5.29 0.32
N ARG A 377 7.38 5.94 1.08
CA ARG A 377 7.28 7.38 1.44
C ARG A 377 6.15 7.73 2.40
N ALA A 378 5.79 6.77 3.26
CA ALA A 378 4.79 6.92 4.31
C ALA A 378 5.40 6.66 5.72
N PRO A 379 6.19 7.61 6.27
CA PRO A 379 6.88 7.43 7.55
C PRO A 379 5.93 7.15 8.73
N ILE A 380 4.82 7.86 8.84
CA ILE A 380 3.91 7.74 9.99
C ILE A 380 3.24 6.36 9.95
N THR A 381 2.81 5.92 8.77
CA THR A 381 2.26 4.58 8.56
C THR A 381 3.26 3.50 8.97
N GLY A 382 4.52 3.61 8.56
CA GLY A 382 5.56 2.63 8.90
C GLY A 382 5.78 2.52 10.40
N ILE A 383 5.86 3.66 11.09
CA ILE A 383 6.05 3.72 12.55
C ILE A 383 4.85 3.10 13.28
N VAL A 384 3.63 3.54 12.94
CA VAL A 384 2.40 3.07 13.60
C VAL A 384 2.16 1.58 13.33
N LEU A 385 2.45 1.12 12.12
CA LEU A 385 2.30 -0.29 11.77
C LEU A 385 3.24 -1.19 12.58
N ILE A 386 4.52 -0.84 12.66
CA ILE A 386 5.47 -1.65 13.46
C ILE A 386 5.13 -1.59 14.95
N MET A 387 4.69 -0.44 15.45
CA MET A 387 4.20 -0.30 16.81
C MET A 387 3.01 -1.25 17.08
N GLU A 388 1.99 -1.28 16.22
CA GLU A 388 0.83 -2.18 16.40
C GLU A 388 1.20 -3.66 16.21
N MET A 389 2.07 -3.99 15.25
CA MET A 389 2.47 -5.37 14.98
C MET A 389 3.38 -5.96 16.06
N THR A 390 4.12 -5.13 16.80
CA THR A 390 4.99 -5.56 17.93
C THR A 390 4.33 -5.37 19.29
N GLY A 391 3.30 -4.53 19.39
CA GLY A 391 2.60 -4.23 20.64
C GLY A 391 3.38 -3.35 21.62
N SER A 392 4.46 -2.69 21.18
CA SER A 392 5.35 -1.90 22.05
C SER A 392 5.41 -0.43 21.66
N PHE A 393 5.07 0.46 22.61
CA PHE A 393 5.22 1.91 22.48
C PHE A 393 6.64 2.41 22.81
N ASN A 394 7.49 1.58 23.40
CA ASN A 394 8.80 1.98 23.93
C ASN A 394 9.80 2.41 22.83
N HIS A 395 9.54 2.06 21.56
CA HIS A 395 10.43 2.35 20.43
C HIS A 395 10.03 3.57 19.61
N LEU A 396 8.98 4.31 19.99
CA LEU A 396 8.40 5.34 19.14
C LEU A 396 9.44 6.39 18.69
N LEU A 397 10.30 6.83 19.61
CA LEU A 397 11.37 7.79 19.30
C LEU A 397 12.40 7.20 18.33
N SER A 398 12.91 6.00 18.62
CA SER A 398 13.88 5.32 17.74
C SER A 398 13.30 5.01 16.36
N LEU A 399 12.04 4.57 16.28
CA LEU A 399 11.34 4.32 15.02
C LEU A 399 11.24 5.59 14.19
N SER A 400 10.90 6.71 14.84
CA SER A 400 10.78 8.02 14.19
C SER A 400 12.11 8.47 13.59
N ILE A 401 13.22 8.35 14.33
CA ILE A 401 14.55 8.76 13.85
C ILE A 401 14.98 7.92 12.64
N VAL A 402 14.84 6.60 12.73
CA VAL A 402 15.24 5.69 11.64
C VAL A 402 14.36 5.92 10.40
N ALA A 403 13.04 6.05 10.58
CA ALA A 403 12.11 6.30 9.48
C ALA A 403 12.36 7.65 8.80
N LEU A 404 12.51 8.74 9.56
CA LEU A 404 12.79 10.07 9.02
C LEU A 404 14.14 10.12 8.29
N THR A 405 15.17 9.51 8.86
CA THR A 405 16.49 9.47 8.21
C THR A 405 16.44 8.68 6.90
N ALA A 406 15.76 7.52 6.90
CA ALA A 406 15.58 6.70 5.70
C ALA A 406 14.75 7.44 4.62
N TYR A 407 13.73 8.19 5.04
CA TYR A 407 12.96 9.07 4.15
C TYR A 407 13.87 10.12 3.50
N VAL A 408 14.59 10.91 4.30
CA VAL A 408 15.44 12.00 3.79
C VAL A 408 16.49 11.45 2.84
N VAL A 409 17.16 10.35 3.19
CA VAL A 409 18.21 9.77 2.35
C VAL A 409 17.65 9.26 1.03
N ALA A 410 16.52 8.55 1.03
CA ALA A 410 15.91 8.13 -0.22
C ALA A 410 15.46 9.35 -1.06
N ASP A 411 15.02 10.45 -0.42
CA ASP A 411 14.56 11.68 -1.10
C ASP A 411 15.71 12.42 -1.77
N LEU A 412 16.85 12.53 -1.10
CA LEU A 412 18.11 13.04 -1.67
C LEU A 412 18.56 12.22 -2.88
N LEU A 413 18.30 10.91 -2.89
CA LEU A 413 18.56 10.02 -4.03
C LEU A 413 17.52 10.13 -5.16
N LYS A 414 16.52 11.01 -5.01
CA LYS A 414 15.42 11.23 -5.97
C LYS A 414 14.64 9.94 -6.30
N SER A 415 14.56 9.02 -5.34
CA SER A 415 13.76 7.80 -5.50
C SER A 415 12.27 8.13 -5.42
N PRO A 416 11.46 7.87 -6.45
CA PRO A 416 10.03 8.16 -6.37
C PRO A 416 9.33 7.22 -5.37
N PRO A 417 8.22 7.66 -4.74
CA PRO A 417 7.33 6.76 -4.02
C PRO A 417 6.89 5.59 -4.91
N ILE A 418 6.98 4.35 -4.41
CA ILE A 418 6.82 3.17 -5.26
C ILE A 418 5.40 3.02 -5.82
N TYR A 419 4.36 3.33 -5.05
CA TYR A 419 2.98 3.15 -5.50
C TYR A 419 2.56 4.19 -6.54
N GLU A 420 3.10 5.41 -6.45
CA GLU A 420 2.99 6.48 -7.45
C GLU A 420 3.67 6.06 -8.74
N ALA A 421 4.92 5.60 -8.69
CA ALA A 421 5.66 5.16 -9.87
C ALA A 421 4.98 3.95 -10.56
N LEU A 422 4.35 3.07 -9.78
CA LEU A 422 3.57 1.96 -10.31
C LEU A 422 2.26 2.43 -10.95
N LEU A 423 1.57 3.40 -10.34
CA LEU A 423 0.36 4.00 -10.91
C LEU A 423 0.67 4.70 -12.23
N GLU A 424 1.70 5.54 -12.28
CA GLU A 424 2.12 6.27 -13.48
C GLU A 424 2.38 5.31 -14.66
N LYS A 425 3.09 4.21 -14.40
CA LYS A 425 3.29 3.15 -15.40
C LYS A 425 1.99 2.52 -15.89
N GLN A 426 1.01 2.31 -15.00
CA GLN A 426 -0.30 1.78 -15.39
C GLN A 426 -1.08 2.76 -16.25
N LEU A 427 -1.01 4.06 -15.96
CA LEU A 427 -1.69 5.09 -16.75
C LEU A 427 -1.21 5.11 -18.21
N VAL A 428 0.10 4.97 -18.43
CA VAL A 428 0.69 4.87 -19.78
C VAL A 428 0.18 3.62 -20.51
N GLU A 429 -0.03 2.50 -19.81
CA GLU A 429 -0.50 1.25 -20.43
C GLU A 429 -2.00 1.22 -20.75
N TYR A 430 -2.79 2.03 -20.07
CA TYR A 430 -4.24 2.11 -20.27
C TYR A 430 -4.64 3.03 -21.41
N ASP A 431 -3.67 3.67 -22.09
CA ASP A 431 -3.86 4.57 -23.23
C ASP A 431 -5.05 5.53 -23.00
N ILE A 432 -5.04 6.20 -21.85
CA ILE A 432 -5.99 7.27 -21.55
C ILE A 432 -5.60 8.49 -22.41
N GLN A 433 -5.75 8.35 -23.72
CA GLN A 433 -5.79 9.44 -24.68
C GLN A 433 -7.21 10.02 -24.69
N ASP A 434 -7.29 11.29 -24.31
CA ASP A 434 -8.26 12.30 -24.74
C ASP A 434 -9.65 11.80 -25.20
N ALA A 435 -10.47 11.31 -24.27
CA ALA A 435 -11.91 11.22 -24.50
C ALA A 435 -12.58 12.57 -24.15
N ASP A 436 -12.53 13.52 -25.07
CA ASP A 436 -13.36 14.73 -25.06
C ASP A 436 -14.82 14.34 -25.40
N GLU A 437 -15.54 13.75 -24.45
CA GLU A 437 -17.00 13.62 -24.55
C GLU A 437 -17.68 14.83 -23.88
N GLU A 438 -18.43 15.61 -24.66
CA GLU A 438 -19.11 16.87 -24.32
C GLU A 438 -20.35 16.75 -23.43
N HIS A 439 -20.69 15.56 -22.93
CA HIS A 439 -21.78 15.35 -21.97
C HIS A 439 -21.26 14.80 -20.63
N SER A 440 -20.41 15.61 -20.01
CA SER A 440 -19.81 15.28 -18.73
C SER A 440 -20.64 15.82 -17.57
N LYS A 441 -20.98 14.97 -16.61
CA LYS A 441 -21.52 15.41 -15.30
C LYS A 441 -20.49 16.32 -14.63
N LYS A 442 -20.91 17.49 -14.16
CA LYS A 442 -20.05 18.38 -13.36
C LYS A 442 -19.80 17.78 -11.97
N ILE A 443 -18.59 17.93 -11.46
CA ILE A 443 -18.15 17.43 -10.15
C ILE A 443 -17.42 18.53 -9.38
N MET A 444 -17.36 18.39 -8.05
CA MET A 444 -16.63 19.28 -7.16
C MET A 444 -15.32 18.62 -6.71
N VAL A 445 -14.23 19.36 -6.77
CA VAL A 445 -12.89 18.98 -6.33
C VAL A 445 -12.47 19.95 -5.23
N GLU A 446 -12.15 19.44 -4.06
CA GLU A 446 -11.62 20.22 -2.93
C GLU A 446 -10.11 19.98 -2.85
N ILE A 447 -9.34 21.05 -2.70
CA ILE A 447 -7.89 21.02 -2.42
C ILE A 447 -7.58 22.04 -1.33
N VAL A 448 -6.51 21.80 -0.58
CA VAL A 448 -6.04 22.72 0.47
C VAL A 448 -4.84 23.47 -0.05
N VAL A 449 -4.85 24.80 0.01
CA VAL A 449 -3.71 25.64 -0.36
C VAL A 449 -2.54 25.33 0.58
N GLN A 450 -1.46 24.76 0.03
CA GLN A 450 -0.25 24.41 0.77
C GLN A 450 0.62 25.64 1.01
N HIS A 451 1.39 25.61 2.09
CA HIS A 451 2.35 26.66 2.39
C HIS A 451 3.50 26.63 1.38
N GLY A 452 3.95 27.78 0.89
CA GLY A 452 4.98 27.93 -0.14
C GLY A 452 4.53 27.51 -1.54
N SER A 453 3.23 27.27 -1.74
CA SER A 453 2.69 26.94 -3.06
C SER A 453 2.55 28.18 -3.95
N GLN A 454 2.45 27.98 -5.26
CA GLN A 454 2.17 29.09 -6.19
C GLN A 454 0.78 29.70 -5.96
N LEU A 455 -0.11 29.02 -5.23
CA LEU A 455 -1.43 29.51 -4.91
C LEU A 455 -1.44 30.44 -3.68
N GLU A 456 -0.39 30.42 -2.86
CA GLU A 456 -0.32 31.24 -1.64
C GLU A 456 -0.21 32.74 -1.97
N ASP A 457 -1.05 33.53 -1.30
CA ASP A 457 -1.15 34.99 -1.44
C ASP A 457 -1.40 35.50 -2.87
N MET A 458 -1.81 34.61 -3.79
CA MET A 458 -2.27 34.99 -5.13
C MET A 458 -3.73 35.42 -5.13
N LEU A 459 -4.05 36.39 -5.98
CA LEU A 459 -5.42 36.77 -6.29
C LEU A 459 -6.04 35.72 -7.21
N VAL A 460 -7.30 35.35 -6.96
CA VAL A 460 -8.02 34.34 -7.78
C VAL A 460 -7.97 34.65 -9.28
N LYS A 461 -7.98 35.93 -9.69
CA LYS A 461 -7.90 36.34 -11.09
C LYS A 461 -6.53 36.12 -11.75
N GLU A 462 -5.46 36.02 -10.96
CA GLU A 462 -4.08 35.89 -11.43
C GLU A 462 -3.69 34.42 -11.60
N ILE A 463 -4.46 33.52 -11.01
CA ILE A 463 -4.24 32.08 -11.09
C ILE A 463 -4.66 31.57 -12.47
N ASN A 464 -3.75 30.84 -13.12
CA ASN A 464 -4.02 30.22 -14.42
C ASN A 464 -4.83 28.92 -14.24
N TRP A 465 -6.14 29.08 -14.04
CA TRP A 465 -7.05 27.96 -13.80
C TRP A 465 -7.12 26.97 -14.99
N PRO A 466 -7.33 25.66 -14.73
CA PRO A 466 -7.55 24.69 -15.80
C PRO A 466 -8.73 25.05 -16.72
N ARG A 467 -8.62 24.78 -18.04
CA ARG A 467 -9.58 25.22 -19.08
C ARG A 467 -11.06 24.81 -18.88
N LYS A 468 -11.38 23.86 -18.00
CA LYS A 468 -12.76 23.39 -17.69
C LYS A 468 -13.06 23.45 -16.17
N CYS A 469 -12.44 24.39 -15.47
CA CYS A 469 -12.53 24.58 -14.01
C CYS A 469 -13.23 25.92 -13.67
N LEU A 470 -14.12 25.89 -12.67
CA LEU A 470 -14.76 27.06 -12.08
C LEU A 470 -14.57 27.01 -10.56
N LEU A 471 -13.93 28.01 -9.97
CA LEU A 471 -13.84 28.13 -8.51
C LEU A 471 -15.21 28.52 -7.93
N VAL A 472 -15.72 27.74 -6.97
CA VAL A 472 -17.09 27.87 -6.42
C VAL A 472 -17.09 28.50 -5.03
N SER A 473 -16.26 27.99 -4.12
CA SER A 473 -16.12 28.54 -2.77
C SER A 473 -14.71 28.36 -2.23
N ILE A 474 -14.34 29.20 -1.27
CA ILE A 474 -13.09 29.11 -0.52
C ILE A 474 -13.50 28.99 0.95
N ARG A 475 -13.15 27.88 1.63
CA ARG A 475 -13.39 27.74 3.07
C ARG A 475 -12.11 28.04 3.84
N ARG A 476 -12.16 29.08 4.67
CA ARG A 476 -11.08 29.51 5.57
C ARG A 476 -11.51 29.28 7.01
N GLY A 477 -11.01 28.20 7.62
CA GLY A 477 -11.52 27.72 8.91
C GLY A 477 -13.00 27.36 8.80
N GLU A 478 -13.85 28.00 9.60
CA GLU A 478 -15.32 27.82 9.60
C GLU A 478 -16.05 28.76 8.62
N MET A 479 -15.36 29.74 8.03
CA MET A 479 -15.98 30.71 7.13
C MET A 479 -15.94 30.22 5.68
N GLU A 480 -17.10 30.24 5.00
CA GLU A 480 -17.20 30.00 3.56
C GLU A 480 -17.25 31.34 2.81
N ILE A 481 -16.24 31.58 1.97
CA ILE A 481 -16.01 32.81 1.22
C ILE A 481 -16.42 32.57 -0.23
N LEU A 482 -17.24 33.47 -0.78
CA LEU A 482 -17.56 33.47 -2.21
C LEU A 482 -16.38 34.09 -2.98
N PRO A 483 -15.70 33.33 -3.85
CA PRO A 483 -14.52 33.79 -4.55
C PRO A 483 -14.89 34.89 -5.55
N LYS A 484 -14.17 36.00 -5.45
CA LYS A 484 -14.12 37.06 -6.45
C LYS A 484 -12.70 37.12 -7.02
N GLY A 485 -12.53 37.77 -8.16
CA GLY A 485 -11.21 37.91 -8.79
C GLY A 485 -10.15 38.57 -7.90
N ASP A 486 -10.58 39.42 -6.97
CA ASP A 486 -9.77 40.11 -5.96
C ASP A 486 -9.63 39.33 -4.64
N THR A 487 -10.20 38.13 -4.53
CA THR A 487 -10.03 37.30 -3.34
C THR A 487 -8.63 36.71 -3.33
N VAL A 488 -7.91 36.90 -2.22
CA VAL A 488 -6.57 36.36 -2.00
C VAL A 488 -6.69 34.98 -1.36
N LEU A 489 -6.06 33.98 -1.96
CA LEU A 489 -5.92 32.65 -1.38
C LEU A 489 -4.85 32.66 -0.28
N LYS A 490 -5.19 32.11 0.88
CA LYS A 490 -4.28 31.96 2.03
C LYS A 490 -3.92 30.49 2.22
N THR A 491 -2.76 30.25 2.81
CA THR A 491 -2.38 28.92 3.30
C THR A 491 -3.46 28.33 4.20
N GLY A 492 -3.79 27.05 3.98
CA GLY A 492 -4.83 26.36 4.73
C GLY A 492 -6.26 26.61 4.24
N ASP A 493 -6.46 27.47 3.23
CA ASP A 493 -7.75 27.61 2.58
C ASP A 493 -8.12 26.31 1.84
N TYR A 494 -9.35 25.83 2.06
CA TYR A 494 -9.93 24.76 1.26
C TYR A 494 -10.62 25.40 0.05
N ILE A 495 -10.05 25.23 -1.14
CA ILE A 495 -10.64 25.75 -2.38
C ILE A 495 -11.46 24.67 -3.07
N LEU A 496 -12.71 25.01 -3.37
CA LEU A 496 -13.70 24.11 -3.93
C LEU A 496 -13.97 24.48 -5.39
N VAL A 497 -13.60 23.58 -6.29
CA VAL A 497 -13.60 23.78 -7.74
C VAL A 497 -14.61 22.87 -8.42
N LEU A 498 -15.47 23.43 -9.29
CA LEU A 498 -16.34 22.70 -10.20
C LEU A 498 -15.60 22.39 -11.50
N THR A 499 -15.59 21.12 -11.92
CA THR A 499 -14.98 20.70 -13.19
C THR A 499 -15.80 19.59 -13.84
N ASP A 500 -15.53 19.30 -15.11
CA ASP A 500 -16.10 18.16 -15.83
C ASP A 500 -15.55 16.82 -15.32
N ILE A 501 -16.39 15.79 -15.17
CA ILE A 501 -15.98 14.46 -14.66
C ILE A 501 -14.86 13.84 -15.49
N ASN A 502 -14.91 14.00 -16.81
CA ASN A 502 -13.89 13.50 -17.73
C ASN A 502 -12.57 14.28 -17.61
N SER A 503 -12.64 15.52 -17.12
CA SER A 503 -11.48 16.39 -16.91
C SER A 503 -10.96 16.38 -15.47
N GLU A 504 -11.60 15.66 -14.54
CA GLU A 504 -11.26 15.71 -13.11
C GLU A 504 -9.78 15.51 -12.88
N TRP A 505 -9.23 14.47 -13.50
CA TRP A 505 -7.86 14.08 -13.29
C TRP A 505 -6.88 15.18 -13.74
N ARG A 506 -7.14 15.81 -14.90
CA ARG A 506 -6.34 16.95 -15.39
C ARG A 506 -6.45 18.16 -14.49
N THR A 507 -7.67 18.44 -14.03
CA THR A 507 -7.93 19.56 -13.13
C THR A 507 -7.20 19.33 -11.81
N ARG A 508 -7.27 18.11 -11.24
CA ARG A 508 -6.50 17.74 -10.04
C ARG A 508 -5.00 17.83 -10.26
N GLU A 509 -4.46 17.24 -11.33
CA GLU A 509 -3.02 17.24 -11.59
C GLU A 509 -2.46 18.66 -11.77
N LYS A 510 -3.16 19.52 -12.52
CA LYS A 510 -2.75 20.93 -12.69
C LYS A 510 -2.85 21.70 -11.38
N LEU A 511 -3.92 21.50 -10.63
CA LEU A 511 -4.09 22.16 -9.35
C LEU A 511 -3.04 21.68 -8.34
N GLU A 512 -2.70 20.39 -8.31
CA GLU A 512 -1.62 19.84 -7.48
C GLU A 512 -0.26 20.42 -7.89
N LYS A 513 0.01 20.61 -9.19
CA LYS A 513 1.23 21.29 -9.67
C LYS A 513 1.29 22.77 -9.28
N LEU A 514 0.16 23.48 -9.29
CA LEU A 514 0.09 24.85 -8.77
C LEU A 514 0.24 24.88 -7.24
N ASN A 515 -0.18 23.81 -6.58
CA ASN A 515 -0.20 23.69 -5.14
C ASN A 515 1.07 23.04 -4.54
N SER A 516 1.99 22.53 -5.37
CA SER A 516 3.27 22.00 -4.90
C SER A 516 4.22 23.14 -4.57
N THR A 517 4.95 23.01 -3.47
CA THR A 517 6.09 23.87 -3.14
C THR A 517 7.16 23.77 -4.23
N SER A 518 7.60 24.93 -4.73
CA SER A 518 8.75 25.05 -5.64
C SER A 518 10.07 24.71 -4.96
#